data_AF-A0A7M3W662-F1
#
_entry.id   AF-A0A7M3W662-F1
#
_cell.length_a   1.000
_cell.length_b   1.000
_cell.length_c   1.000
_cell.angle_alpha   90.00
_cell.angle_beta   90.00
_cell.angle_gamma   90.00
#
_symmetry.space_group_name_H-M   'P 1'
#
loop_
_entity.id
_entity.type
_entity.pdbx_description
1 polymer ?
#
loop_
_entity_poly.entity_id
_entity_poly.type
_entity_poly.pdbx_seq_one_letter_code
_entity_poly.pdbx_strand_id
1 'polypeptide(L)'
;MVSAGTLHVVSTELAVGAFAMAGLAFLLAGLASHGWLNMGRHLSLVDHVAHFALAFGLVAMPFAIITGIQSSPGTGVDHPILINKMFLSSSAFGLAFGVLLTRRQYGQ
;
A
#
# COMPACT_ATOMS: atom_id res chain seq x y z
N MET A 1 -0.95 24.88 -12.78
CA MET A 1 -0.76 24.30 -11.43
C MET A 1 -1.81 23.21 -11.27
N VAL A 2 -1.41 21.98 -10.92
CA VAL A 2 -2.37 20.88 -10.66
C VAL A 2 -3.06 21.15 -9.32
N SER A 3 -4.38 20.95 -9.23
CA SER A 3 -5.13 21.22 -8.00
C SER A 3 -4.80 20.19 -6.91
N ALA A 4 -4.92 20.58 -5.64
CA ALA A 4 -4.73 19.67 -4.51
C ALA A 4 -5.68 18.46 -4.56
N GLY A 5 -6.92 18.67 -5.04
CA GLY A 5 -7.89 17.59 -5.24
C GLY A 5 -7.45 16.58 -6.30
N THR A 6 -6.92 17.05 -7.44
CA THR A 6 -6.40 16.17 -8.48
C THR A 6 -5.18 15.38 -7.99
N LEU A 7 -4.27 16.02 -7.25
CA LEU A 7 -3.13 15.35 -6.63
C LEU A 7 -3.56 14.31 -5.58
N HIS A 8 -4.62 14.59 -4.82
CA HIS A 8 -5.18 13.63 -3.85
C HIS A 8 -5.69 12.37 -4.54
N VAL A 9 -6.53 12.52 -5.57
CA VAL A 9 -7.09 11.38 -6.31
C VAL A 9 -5.97 10.51 -6.88
N VAL A 10 -5.04 11.11 -7.61
CA VAL A 10 -3.89 10.39 -8.20
C VAL A 10 -3.07 9.67 -7.11
N SER A 11 -2.80 10.33 -5.99
CA SER A 11 -2.05 9.72 -4.87
C SER A 11 -2.81 8.53 -4.26
N THR A 12 -4.13 8.63 -4.13
CA THR A 12 -4.96 7.54 -3.59
C THR A 12 -5.06 6.36 -4.54
N GLU A 13 -5.21 6.59 -5.84
CA GLU A 13 -5.23 5.53 -6.86
C GLU A 13 -3.89 4.82 -6.93
N LEU A 14 -2.80 5.57 -6.83
CA LEU A 14 -1.44 5.03 -6.79
C LEU A 14 -1.21 4.15 -5.56
N ALA A 15 -1.61 4.61 -4.37
CA ALA A 15 -1.48 3.86 -3.14
C ALA A 15 -2.35 2.59 -3.15
N VAL A 16 -3.61 2.69 -3.57
CA VAL A 16 -4.53 1.55 -3.68
C VAL A 16 -4.02 0.53 -4.69
N GLY A 17 -3.59 0.97 -5.88
CA GLY A 17 -3.02 0.11 -6.90
C GLY A 17 -1.76 -0.62 -6.42
N ALA A 18 -0.89 0.08 -5.71
CA ALA A 18 0.33 -0.50 -5.14
C ALA A 18 0.03 -1.60 -4.10
N PHE A 19 -0.86 -1.33 -3.14
CA PHE A 19 -1.24 -2.34 -2.14
C PHE A 19 -2.02 -3.50 -2.74
N ALA A 20 -2.88 -3.26 -3.73
CA ALA A 20 -3.58 -4.32 -4.44
C ALA A 20 -2.61 -5.24 -5.19
N MET A 21 -1.64 -4.66 -5.91
CA MET A 21 -0.58 -5.42 -6.59
C MET A 21 0.30 -6.21 -5.61
N ALA A 22 0.68 -5.60 -4.49
CA ALA A 22 1.43 -6.28 -3.44
C ALA A 22 0.65 -7.46 -2.86
N GLY A 23 -0.63 -7.26 -2.53
CA GLY A 23 -1.51 -8.31 -1.99
C GLY A 23 -1.72 -9.46 -2.98
N LEU A 24 -1.97 -9.15 -4.26
CA LEU A 24 -2.12 -10.16 -5.30
C LEU A 24 -0.83 -10.98 -5.47
N ALA A 25 0.32 -10.30 -5.52
CA ALA A 25 1.61 -10.96 -5.68
C ALA A 25 1.97 -11.82 -4.44
N PHE A 26 1.73 -11.35 -3.21
CA PHE A 26 1.92 -12.18 -2.02
C PHE A 26 0.97 -13.39 -1.99
N LEU A 27 -0.28 -13.23 -2.43
CA LEU A 27 -1.23 -14.33 -2.50
C LEU A 27 -0.76 -15.38 -3.52
N LEU A 28 -0.32 -14.94 -4.70
CA LEU A 28 0.23 -15.83 -5.73
C LEU A 28 1.50 -16.53 -5.25
N ALA A 29 2.42 -15.81 -4.60
CA ALA A 29 3.64 -16.40 -4.04
C ALA A 29 3.32 -17.43 -2.95
N GLY A 30 2.33 -17.14 -2.08
CA GLY A 30 1.86 -18.07 -1.05
C GLY A 30 1.18 -19.33 -1.61
N LEU A 31 0.36 -19.17 -2.65
CA LEU A 31 -0.31 -20.31 -3.30
C LEU A 31 0.69 -21.18 -4.08
N ALA A 32 1.69 -20.55 -4.70
CA ALA A 32 2.77 -21.25 -5.39
C ALA A 32 3.70 -21.98 -4.41
N SER A 33 3.98 -21.41 -3.22
CA SER A 33 4.81 -22.08 -2.21
C SER A 33 4.13 -23.30 -1.57
N HIS A 34 2.79 -23.32 -1.50
CA HIS A 34 2.00 -24.48 -1.09
C HIS A 34 1.85 -25.57 -2.17
N GLY A 35 2.47 -25.39 -3.34
CA GLY A 35 2.42 -26.35 -4.45
C GLY A 35 1.07 -26.40 -5.19
N TRP A 36 0.15 -25.48 -4.90
CA TRP A 36 -1.13 -25.35 -5.63
C TRP A 36 -0.96 -24.74 -7.02
N LEU A 37 0.08 -23.91 -7.20
CA LEU A 37 0.43 -23.35 -8.50
C LEU A 37 1.81 -23.89 -8.91
N ASN A 38 1.93 -24.43 -10.12
CA ASN A 38 3.18 -24.92 -10.70
C ASN A 38 4.08 -23.75 -11.18
N MET A 39 4.26 -22.75 -10.30
CA MET A 39 4.94 -21.48 -10.56
C MET A 39 6.32 -21.39 -9.87
N GLY A 40 6.91 -22.51 -9.45
CA GLY A 40 8.18 -22.52 -8.72
C GLY A 40 9.31 -21.71 -9.39
N ARG A 41 9.38 -21.70 -10.73
CA ARG A 41 10.36 -20.91 -11.50
C ARG A 41 10.14 -19.39 -11.42
N HIS A 42 8.90 -18.94 -11.21
CA HIS A 42 8.52 -17.53 -11.16
C HIS A 42 8.28 -17.02 -9.74
N LEU A 43 8.39 -17.89 -8.73
CA LEU A 43 8.15 -17.56 -7.32
C LEU A 43 9.00 -16.37 -6.88
N SER A 44 10.30 -16.40 -7.17
CA SER A 44 11.22 -15.29 -6.84
C SER A 44 10.79 -13.97 -7.50
N LEU A 45 10.36 -13.99 -8.76
CA LEU A 45 9.92 -12.78 -9.46
C LEU A 45 8.66 -12.20 -8.83
N VAL A 46 7.65 -13.02 -8.58
CA VAL A 46 6.39 -12.61 -7.95
C VAL A 46 6.66 -12.06 -6.55
N ASP A 47 7.61 -12.66 -5.83
CA ASP A 47 8.04 -12.20 -4.51
C ASP A 47 8.68 -10.80 -4.54
N HIS A 48 9.57 -10.55 -5.50
CA HIS A 48 10.18 -9.23 -5.70
C HIS A 48 9.14 -8.17 -6.08
N VAL A 49 8.20 -8.53 -6.96
CA VAL A 49 7.09 -7.63 -7.34
C VAL A 49 6.24 -7.29 -6.12
N ALA A 50 5.94 -8.27 -5.26
CA ALA A 50 5.18 -8.05 -4.05
C ALA A 50 5.88 -7.07 -3.09
N HIS A 51 7.18 -7.26 -2.87
CA HIS A 51 7.97 -6.37 -2.00
C HIS A 51 8.13 -4.96 -2.58
N PHE A 52 8.40 -4.84 -3.88
CA PHE A 52 8.53 -3.55 -4.55
C PHE A 52 7.20 -2.79 -4.52
N ALA A 53 6.09 -3.45 -4.85
CA ALA A 53 4.76 -2.85 -4.80
C ALA A 53 4.37 -2.44 -3.38
N LEU A 54 4.71 -3.25 -2.37
CA LEU A 54 4.46 -2.93 -0.97
C LEU A 54 5.27 -1.71 -0.51
N ALA A 55 6.57 -1.66 -0.83
CA ALA A 55 7.44 -0.52 -0.53
C ALA A 55 6.95 0.75 -1.23
N PHE A 56 6.56 0.64 -2.49
CA PHE A 56 6.04 1.74 -3.26
C PHE A 56 4.70 2.25 -2.68
N GLY A 57 3.80 1.36 -2.29
CA GLY A 57 2.54 1.71 -1.62
C GLY A 57 2.77 2.42 -0.28
N LEU A 58 3.76 1.98 0.50
CA LEU A 58 4.18 2.66 1.73
C LEU A 58 4.67 4.08 1.45
N VAL A 59 5.41 4.32 0.36
CA VAL A 59 5.82 5.69 -0.01
C VAL A 59 4.64 6.52 -0.52
N ALA A 60 3.73 5.94 -1.30
CA ALA A 60 2.57 6.63 -1.87
C ALA A 60 1.53 7.04 -0.80
N MET A 61 1.41 6.28 0.28
CA MET A 61 0.40 6.50 1.31
C MET A 61 0.56 7.85 2.07
N PRO A 62 1.76 8.27 2.53
CA PRO A 62 1.99 9.62 3.06
C PRO A 62 1.56 10.73 2.12
N PHE A 63 1.83 10.60 0.81
CA PHE A 63 1.40 11.60 -0.18
C PHE A 63 -0.12 11.66 -0.27
N ALA A 64 -0.81 10.52 -0.26
CA ALA A 64 -2.27 10.46 -0.23
C ALA A 64 -2.86 11.12 1.03
N ILE A 65 -2.22 10.94 2.19
CA ILE A 65 -2.62 11.58 3.45
C ILE A 65 -2.43 13.10 3.37
N ILE A 66 -1.23 13.58 3.00
CA ILE A 66 -0.90 15.02 2.95
C ILE A 66 -1.80 15.75 1.96
N THR A 67 -1.94 15.22 0.75
CA THR A 67 -2.80 15.81 -0.29
C THR A 67 -4.29 15.73 0.07
N GLY A 68 -4.69 14.72 0.86
CA GLY A 68 -6.04 14.58 1.39
C GLY A 68 -6.38 15.68 2.41
N ILE A 69 -5.44 16.02 3.27
CA ILE A 69 -5.58 17.15 4.21
C ILE A 69 -5.73 18.46 3.45
N GLN A 70 -4.90 18.67 2.43
CA GLN A 70 -4.88 19.91 1.64
C GLN A 70 -6.10 20.08 0.71
N SER A 71 -6.78 19.00 0.34
CA SER A 71 -7.94 19.04 -0.57
C SER A 71 -9.29 19.11 0.16
N SER A 72 -9.30 19.03 1.49
CA SER A 72 -10.53 19.10 2.29
C SER A 72 -11.12 20.53 2.31
N PRO A 73 -12.35 20.75 1.81
CA PRO A 73 -13.02 22.05 1.89
C PRO A 73 -13.71 22.18 3.25
N GLY A 74 -13.01 22.75 4.22
CA GLY A 74 -13.53 22.99 5.57
C GLY A 74 -12.39 23.13 6.57
N THR A 75 -12.43 24.17 7.40
CA THR A 75 -11.46 24.38 8.47
C THR A 75 -11.49 23.21 9.43
N GLY A 76 -10.34 22.54 9.56
CA GLY A 76 -10.06 21.75 10.75
C GLY A 76 -10.04 20.25 10.51
N VAL A 77 -9.01 19.64 11.07
CA VAL A 77 -8.81 18.22 11.32
C VAL A 77 -9.91 17.63 12.24
N ASP A 78 -10.93 18.43 12.57
CA ASP A 78 -11.99 18.19 13.56
C ASP A 78 -13.16 17.37 13.00
N HIS A 79 -13.12 17.01 11.71
CA HIS A 79 -14.10 16.09 11.13
C HIS A 79 -13.81 14.64 11.59
N PRO A 80 -14.71 14.00 12.35
CA PRO A 80 -14.47 12.66 12.91
C PRO A 80 -14.22 11.58 11.85
N ILE A 81 -14.78 11.76 10.65
CA ILE A 81 -14.56 10.88 9.50
C ILE A 81 -13.12 10.98 8.97
N LEU A 82 -12.54 12.19 8.94
CA LEU A 82 -11.17 12.40 8.47
C LEU A 82 -10.17 11.74 9.43
N ILE A 83 -10.40 11.88 10.73
CA ILE A 83 -9.59 11.25 11.78
C ILE A 83 -9.61 9.72 11.64
N ASN A 84 -10.79 9.11 11.44
CA ASN A 84 -10.91 7.67 11.23
C ASN A 84 -10.15 7.20 9.98
N LYS A 85 -10.19 7.98 8.89
CA LYS A 85 -9.44 7.68 7.66
C LYS A 85 -7.93 7.73 7.89
N MET A 86 -7.44 8.69 8.67
CA MET A 86 -6.02 8.76 9.02
C MET A 86 -5.58 7.60 9.91
N PHE A 87 -6.33 7.27 10.97
CA PHE A 87 -6.00 6.14 11.83
C PHE A 87 -5.99 4.82 11.07
N LEU A 88 -7.01 4.58 10.24
CA LEU A 88 -7.06 3.38 9.40
C LEU A 88 -5.86 3.32 8.44
N SER A 89 -5.50 4.45 7.84
CA SER A 89 -4.31 4.54 6.98
C SER A 89 -3.03 4.26 7.75
N SER A 90 -2.86 4.80 8.96
CA SER A 90 -1.68 4.54 9.81
C SER A 90 -1.59 3.08 10.27
N SER A 91 -2.72 2.45 10.61
CA SER A 91 -2.75 1.02 10.92
C SER A 91 -2.37 0.16 9.71
N ALA A 92 -2.92 0.47 8.54
CA ALA A 92 -2.57 -0.20 7.30
C ALA A 92 -1.09 0.00 6.93
N PHE A 93 -0.55 1.21 7.14
CA PHE A 93 0.89 1.50 6.97
C PHE A 93 1.74 0.63 7.88
N GLY A 94 1.43 0.59 9.18
CA GLY A 94 2.17 -0.20 10.16
C GLY A 94 2.15 -1.69 9.85
N LEU A 95 0.99 -2.21 9.44
CA LEU A 95 0.85 -3.61 9.02
C LEU A 95 1.68 -3.89 7.76
N ALA A 96 1.56 -3.06 6.73
CA ALA A 96 2.33 -3.20 5.50
C ALA A 96 3.85 -3.12 5.76
N PHE A 97 4.29 -2.20 6.61
CA PHE A 97 5.67 -2.08 7.00
C PHE A 97 6.16 -3.30 7.79
N GLY A 98 5.34 -3.81 8.71
CA GLY A 98 5.62 -5.05 9.44
C GLY A 98 5.78 -6.25 8.51
N VAL A 99 4.85 -6.43 7.56
CA VAL A 99 4.93 -7.50 6.54
C VAL A 99 6.22 -7.39 5.73
N LEU A 100 6.60 -6.18 5.31
CA LEU A 100 7.84 -5.94 4.57
C LEU A 100 9.08 -6.34 5.39
N LEU A 101 9.14 -5.95 6.66
CA LEU A 101 10.27 -6.28 7.55
C LEU A 101 10.34 -7.78 7.85
N THR A 102 9.22 -8.41 8.21
CA THR A 102 9.19 -9.84 8.52
C THR A 102 9.58 -10.67 7.31
N ARG A 103 9.09 -10.33 6.10
CA ARG A 103 9.51 -11.08 4.90
C ARG A 103 10.94 -10.77 4.49
N ARG A 104 11.48 -9.58 4.75
CA ARG A 104 12.91 -9.31 4.56
C ARG A 104 13.80 -10.09 5.54
N GLN A 105 13.31 -10.43 6.72
CA GLN A 105 14.06 -11.19 7.75
C GLN A 105 13.91 -12.71 7.63
N TYR A 106 12.74 -13.20 7.24
CA TYR A 106 12.39 -14.63 7.25
C TYR A 106 12.07 -15.20 5.85
N GLY A 107 11.92 -14.36 4.83
CA GLY A 107 11.83 -14.77 3.43
C GLY A 107 13.23 -15.03 2.89
N GLN A 108 13.45 -16.27 2.43
CA GLN A 108 14.67 -16.72 1.74
C GLN A 108 14.93 -15.88 0.49
#